data_AF-A0A4Q5V148-F1
#
_entry.id   AF-A0A4Q5V148-F1
#
_cell.length_a   1.000
_cell.length_b   1.000
_cell.length_c   1.000
_cell.angle_alpha   90.00
_cell.angle_beta   90.00
_cell.angle_gamma   90.00
#
_symmetry.space_group_name_H-M   'P 1'
#
loop_
_entity.id
_entity.type
_entity.pdbx_description
1 polymer ?
#
loop_
_entity_poly.entity_id
_entity_poly.type
_entity_poly.pdbx_seq_one_letter_code
_entity_poly.pdbx_strand_id
1 'polypeptide(L)'
;WSDAWTMVSRNAEGQVVGGVVGSAVMGAIAASMVGSIFSSDAWNNVTFIAGEVKNPKRNIGLALFLGTLIVTLIYVSANLMYVSVLPMSEIASAPQDRVAVSASNVIFGEVGKYVIAVMIMISTFGCNNGLILSGARVYYTMAKDGLFFKKTGTLNKNNVPEFALWIQCAVASLLCLSGKYGDLLDMISFVVVLFYALTILGIFILRKNRPDAERPYKAFGYPILPAIYILMAITFCVLLIWYKPTYAGWGLGIVLAGIPIYYIALANKKST
;
A
#
# COMPACT_ATOMS: atom_id res chain seq x y z
N TRP A 1 7.22 27.09 16.93
CA TRP A 1 7.38 26.78 15.50
C TRP A 1 8.47 27.67 14.88
N SER A 2 9.62 27.82 15.56
CA SER A 2 10.75 28.67 15.10
C SER A 2 11.70 27.95 14.14
N ASP A 3 11.62 26.63 14.08
CA ASP A 3 12.65 25.73 13.53
C ASP A 3 12.01 24.65 12.64
N ALA A 4 11.01 25.01 11.84
CA ALA A 4 10.28 24.05 11.00
C ALA A 4 11.13 23.49 9.84
N TRP A 5 12.16 24.23 9.42
CA TRP A 5 13.01 23.88 8.27
C TRP A 5 14.41 23.42 8.67
N THR A 6 14.74 23.46 9.96
CA THR A 6 16.03 22.98 10.48
C THR A 6 15.91 21.48 10.78
N MET A 7 16.61 20.66 10.00
CA MET A 7 16.61 19.21 10.21
C MET A 7 17.53 18.86 11.38
N VAL A 8 16.92 18.40 12.47
CA VAL A 8 17.61 18.06 13.72
C VAL A 8 17.28 16.65 14.15
N SER A 9 18.31 15.91 14.57
CA SER A 9 18.18 14.61 15.23
C SER A 9 17.78 14.85 16.67
N ARG A 10 16.79 14.12 17.17
CA ARG A 10 16.36 14.18 18.56
C ARG A 10 16.65 12.85 19.26
N ASN A 11 17.15 12.91 20.49
CA ASN A 11 17.27 11.70 21.33
C ASN A 11 15.89 11.24 21.80
N ALA A 12 15.83 10.09 22.47
CA ALA A 12 14.58 9.54 23.03
C ALA A 12 13.89 10.49 24.05
N GLU A 13 14.63 11.44 24.62
CA GLU A 13 14.16 12.46 25.57
C GLU A 13 13.72 13.76 24.88
N GLY A 14 13.79 13.82 23.54
CA GLY A 14 13.34 14.97 22.75
C GLY A 14 14.36 16.11 22.60
N GLN A 15 15.56 15.97 23.14
CA GLN A 15 16.67 16.92 23.00
C GLN A 15 17.33 16.83 21.64
N VAL A 16 17.70 17.98 21.06
CA VAL A 16 18.41 18.06 19.79
C VAL A 16 19.87 17.62 19.96
N VAL A 17 20.25 16.53 19.29
CA VAL A 17 21.59 15.92 19.39
C VAL A 17 22.51 16.37 18.24
N GLY A 18 21.95 16.95 17.17
CA GLY A 18 22.72 17.50 16.05
C GLY A 18 21.88 17.76 14.81
N GLY A 19 22.44 18.46 13.82
CA GLY A 19 21.82 18.67 12.52
C GLY A 19 21.95 17.43 11.63
N VAL A 20 20.86 17.02 10.97
CA VAL A 20 20.87 15.90 10.02
C VAL A 20 20.95 16.47 8.61
N VAL A 21 22.02 16.14 7.88
CA VAL A 21 22.23 16.60 6.50
C VAL A 21 22.66 15.41 5.63
N GLY A 22 22.25 15.40 4.36
CA GLY A 22 22.68 14.39 3.38
C GLY A 22 21.90 13.07 3.45
N SER A 23 22.61 11.94 3.44
CA SER A 23 22.03 10.58 3.33
C SER A 23 21.03 10.26 4.46
N ALA A 24 21.34 10.61 5.70
CA ALA A 24 20.46 10.35 6.83
C ALA A 24 19.06 10.99 6.69
N VAL A 25 18.96 12.16 6.05
CA VAL A 25 17.68 12.81 5.72
C VAL A 25 16.90 11.97 4.72
N MET A 26 17.57 11.52 3.66
CA MET A 26 16.94 10.73 2.60
C MET A 26 16.41 9.40 3.14
N GLY A 27 17.12 8.80 4.11
CA GLY A 27 16.65 7.62 4.84
C GLY A 27 15.41 7.90 5.70
N ALA A 28 15.38 9.01 6.42
CA ALA A 28 14.23 9.42 7.23
C ALA A 28 12.99 9.74 6.37
N ILE A 29 13.18 10.39 5.22
CA ILE A 29 12.11 10.64 4.24
C ILE A 29 11.57 9.30 3.71
N ALA A 30 12.45 8.41 3.27
CA ALA A 30 12.02 7.11 2.75
C ALA A 30 11.24 6.30 3.79
N ALA A 31 11.72 6.25 5.04
CA ALA A 31 11.05 5.54 6.13
C ALA A 31 9.67 6.13 6.47
N SER A 32 9.55 7.46 6.52
CA SER A 32 8.27 8.13 6.80
C SER A 32 7.26 8.04 5.65
N MET A 33 7.75 7.91 4.40
CA MET A 33 6.90 7.71 3.24
C MET A 33 6.22 6.34 3.21
N VAL A 34 6.82 5.28 3.77
CA VAL A 34 6.23 3.92 3.78
C VAL A 34 4.83 3.94 4.38
N GLY A 35 4.68 4.44 5.61
CA GLY A 35 3.38 4.48 6.28
C GLY A 35 2.38 5.40 5.56
N SER A 36 2.86 6.49 4.98
CA SER A 36 2.02 7.47 4.27
C SER A 36 1.51 6.95 2.93
N ILE A 37 2.35 6.20 2.19
CA ILE A 37 1.96 5.55 0.93
C ILE A 37 0.98 4.42 1.22
N PHE A 38 1.28 3.58 2.22
CA PHE A 38 0.43 2.45 2.57
C PHE A 38 -0.95 2.89 3.07
N SER A 39 -1.05 3.96 3.86
CA SER A 39 -2.34 4.49 4.33
C SER A 39 -3.22 5.02 3.19
N SER A 40 -2.61 5.34 2.05
CA SER A 40 -3.28 5.83 0.84
C SER A 40 -3.45 4.75 -0.24
N ASP A 41 -3.09 3.50 0.06
CA ASP A 41 -3.24 2.38 -0.86
C ASP A 41 -4.73 2.06 -1.11
N ALA A 42 -5.01 1.26 -2.14
CA ALA A 42 -6.35 0.84 -2.58
C ALA A 42 -7.17 1.84 -3.42
N TRP A 43 -6.61 3.01 -3.76
CA TRP A 43 -7.25 3.96 -4.69
C TRP A 43 -7.57 3.33 -6.07
N ASN A 44 -6.78 2.36 -6.51
CA ASN A 44 -6.94 1.67 -7.78
C ASN A 44 -8.16 0.74 -7.82
N ASN A 45 -8.73 0.33 -6.67
CA ASN A 45 -9.86 -0.61 -6.63
C ASN A 45 -11.12 -0.06 -7.30
N VAL A 46 -11.30 1.27 -7.33
CA VAL A 46 -12.40 1.93 -8.05
C VAL A 46 -12.38 1.59 -9.55
N THR A 47 -11.20 1.28 -10.10
CA THR A 47 -11.06 0.92 -11.52
C THR A 47 -11.59 -0.48 -11.82
N PHE A 48 -11.71 -1.37 -10.83
CA PHE A 48 -12.22 -2.73 -11.05
C PHE A 48 -13.72 -2.77 -11.30
N ILE A 49 -14.46 -1.83 -10.73
CA ILE A 49 -15.91 -1.67 -10.94
C ILE A 49 -16.23 -0.68 -12.06
N ALA A 50 -15.23 -0.31 -12.87
CA ALA A 50 -15.39 0.67 -13.93
C ALA A 50 -16.51 0.35 -14.92
N GLY A 51 -16.76 -0.94 -15.18
CA GLY A 51 -17.82 -1.41 -16.08
C GLY A 51 -19.24 -1.22 -15.54
N GLU A 52 -19.41 -1.05 -14.23
CA GLU A 52 -20.71 -0.88 -13.57
C GLU A 52 -21.04 0.60 -13.30
N VAL A 53 -20.05 1.49 -13.45
CA VAL A 53 -20.21 2.92 -13.18
C VAL A 53 -20.92 3.62 -14.34
N LYS A 54 -21.97 4.40 -14.05
CA LYS A 54 -22.61 5.26 -15.05
C LYS A 54 -21.60 6.28 -15.58
N ASN A 55 -21.43 6.36 -16.91
CA ASN A 55 -20.45 7.21 -17.60
C ASN A 55 -19.01 7.10 -17.02
N PRO A 56 -18.36 5.93 -17.21
CA PRO A 56 -17.04 5.62 -16.65
C PRO A 56 -15.97 6.67 -16.99
N LYS A 57 -16.00 7.18 -18.23
CA LYS A 57 -15.00 8.11 -18.79
C LYS A 57 -14.82 9.37 -17.92
N ARG A 58 -15.91 9.88 -17.35
CA ARG A 58 -15.91 11.07 -16.49
C ARG A 58 -15.93 10.72 -15.01
N ASN A 59 -16.81 9.80 -14.62
CA ASN A 59 -17.10 9.57 -13.21
C ASN A 59 -15.96 8.86 -12.48
N ILE A 60 -15.21 7.97 -13.14
CA ILE A 60 -14.05 7.32 -12.50
C ILE A 60 -12.94 8.33 -12.27
N GLY A 61 -12.64 9.18 -13.26
CA GLY A 61 -11.63 10.22 -13.12
C GLY A 61 -11.97 11.21 -12.01
N LEU A 62 -13.24 11.64 -11.93
CA LEU A 62 -13.73 12.52 -10.86
C LEU A 62 -13.72 11.83 -9.49
N ALA A 63 -14.14 10.57 -9.41
CA ALA A 63 -14.14 9.83 -8.15
C ALA A 63 -12.73 9.64 -7.61
N LEU A 64 -11.76 9.32 -8.48
CA LEU A 64 -10.34 9.23 -8.11
C LEU A 64 -9.82 10.58 -7.62
N PHE A 65 -10.11 11.68 -8.32
CA PHE A 65 -9.61 13.00 -7.92
C PHE A 65 -10.27 13.52 -6.64
N LEU A 66 -11.59 13.54 -6.57
CA LEU A 66 -12.32 14.05 -5.40
C LEU A 66 -12.13 13.14 -4.18
N GLY A 67 -12.15 11.82 -4.37
CA GLY A 67 -11.92 10.86 -3.31
C GLY A 67 -10.54 11.00 -2.70
N THR A 68 -9.48 11.04 -3.53
CA THR A 68 -8.11 11.24 -3.03
C THR A 68 -7.94 12.60 -2.36
N LEU A 69 -8.55 13.67 -2.90
CA LEU A 69 -8.50 15.01 -2.30
C LEU A 69 -9.15 15.04 -0.91
N ILE A 70 -10.36 14.48 -0.76
CA ILE A 70 -11.07 14.43 0.52
C ILE A 70 -10.28 13.62 1.54
N VAL A 71 -9.79 12.44 1.16
CA VAL A 71 -8.97 11.59 2.06
C VAL A 71 -7.69 12.31 2.47
N THR A 72 -7.03 13.00 1.54
CA THR A 72 -5.82 13.79 1.84
C THR A 72 -6.11 14.87 2.88
N LEU A 73 -7.22 15.61 2.74
CA LEU A 73 -7.61 16.63 3.72
C LEU A 73 -7.86 16.01 5.09
N ILE A 74 -8.60 14.89 5.16
CA ILE A 74 -8.87 14.19 6.41
C ILE A 74 -7.56 13.71 7.07
N TYR A 75 -6.64 13.14 6.29
CA TYR A 75 -5.36 12.65 6.81
C TYR A 75 -4.48 13.78 7.32
N VAL A 76 -4.41 14.91 6.61
CA VAL A 76 -3.66 16.09 7.06
C VAL A 76 -4.28 16.66 8.34
N SER A 77 -5.61 16.79 8.40
CA SER A 77 -6.30 17.24 9.61
C SER A 77 -6.08 16.31 10.81
N ALA A 78 -6.10 14.99 10.60
CA ALA A 78 -5.83 14.02 11.65
C ALA A 78 -4.37 14.10 12.16
N ASN A 79 -3.39 14.25 11.26
CA ASN A 79 -1.99 14.44 11.67
C ASN A 79 -1.77 15.75 12.43
N LEU A 80 -2.42 16.83 12.01
CA LEU A 80 -2.38 18.11 12.72
C LEU A 80 -2.98 17.99 14.13
N MET A 81 -4.06 17.23 14.28
CA MET A 81 -4.63 16.91 15.59
C MET A 81 -3.64 16.10 16.45
N TYR A 82 -3.03 15.04 15.92
CA TYR A 82 -2.07 14.23 16.70
C TYR A 82 -0.89 15.03 17.22
N VAL A 83 -0.28 15.88 16.39
CA VAL A 83 0.87 16.71 16.79
C VAL A 83 0.47 17.82 17.78
N SER A 84 -0.81 18.22 17.79
CA SER A 84 -1.32 19.21 18.75
C SER A 84 -1.64 18.62 20.12
N VAL A 85 -1.90 17.31 20.18
CA VAL A 85 -2.37 16.61 21.39
C VAL A 85 -1.24 15.85 22.07
N LEU A 86 -0.31 15.27 21.30
CA LEU A 86 0.77 14.43 21.83
C LEU A 86 2.15 15.03 21.53
N PRO A 87 3.09 14.97 22.49
CA PRO A 87 4.51 15.23 22.21
C PRO A 87 5.06 14.26 21.16
N MET A 88 6.03 14.71 20.36
CA MET A 88 6.63 13.90 19.28
C MET A 88 7.24 12.59 19.80
N SER A 89 7.79 12.57 21.02
CA SER A 89 8.32 11.36 21.66
C SER A 89 7.22 10.33 21.93
N GLU A 90 6.04 10.75 22.38
CA GLU A 90 4.90 9.88 22.63
C GLU A 90 4.25 9.38 21.33
N ILE A 91 4.31 10.15 20.25
CA ILE A 91 3.89 9.70 18.91
C ILE A 91 4.85 8.60 18.42
N ALA A 92 6.16 8.83 18.54
CA ALA A 92 7.17 7.89 18.05
C ALA A 92 7.28 6.60 18.89
N SER A 93 6.96 6.67 20.18
CA SER A 93 7.00 5.53 21.11
C SER A 93 5.61 5.03 21.51
N ALA A 94 4.57 5.39 20.74
CA ALA A 94 3.21 5.02 21.04
C ALA A 94 3.08 3.50 21.25
N PRO A 95 2.46 3.03 22.33
CA PRO A 95 2.36 1.60 22.60
C PRO A 95 1.72 0.85 21.42
N GLN A 96 2.46 -0.13 20.89
CA GLN A 96 2.05 -0.96 19.75
C GLN A 96 1.68 -0.15 18.48
N ASP A 97 2.32 1.00 18.28
CA ASP A 97 2.09 1.92 17.14
C ASP A 97 0.65 2.49 17.07
N ARG A 98 -0.10 2.47 18.20
CA ARG A 98 -1.51 2.89 18.26
C ARG A 98 -1.67 4.36 18.65
N VAL A 99 -1.13 5.26 17.82
CA VAL A 99 -1.15 6.72 18.06
C VAL A 99 -2.57 7.26 18.31
N ALA A 100 -3.56 6.77 17.56
CA ALA A 100 -4.96 7.19 17.71
C ALA A 100 -5.55 6.91 19.09
N VAL A 101 -5.20 5.77 19.69
CA VAL A 101 -5.68 5.35 21.01
C VAL A 101 -5.01 6.20 22.10
N SER A 102 -3.71 6.47 21.97
CA SER A 102 -2.98 7.36 22.87
C SER A 102 -3.54 8.78 22.84
N ALA A 103 -3.78 9.33 21.64
CA ALA A 103 -4.34 10.68 21.49
C ALA A 103 -5.77 10.76 22.06
N SER A 104 -6.60 9.74 21.82
CA SER A 104 -7.95 9.68 22.37
C SER A 104 -7.95 9.65 23.90
N ASN A 105 -7.01 8.93 24.52
CA ASN A 105 -6.89 8.89 25.97
C ASN A 105 -6.58 10.26 26.57
N VAL A 106 -5.79 11.10 25.88
CA VAL A 106 -5.50 12.48 26.32
C VAL A 106 -6.72 13.39 26.17
N ILE A 107 -7.48 13.26 25.08
CA ILE A 107 -8.61 14.15 24.79
C ILE A 107 -9.87 13.79 25.61
N PHE A 108 -10.17 12.50 25.70
CA PHE A 108 -11.45 11.97 26.17
C PHE A 108 -11.31 11.06 27.40
N GLY A 109 -10.10 10.89 27.92
CA GLY A 109 -9.83 10.00 29.05
C GLY A 109 -10.00 8.51 28.70
N GLU A 110 -10.14 7.70 29.75
CA GLU A 110 -10.15 6.25 29.62
C GLU A 110 -11.34 5.71 28.80
N VAL A 111 -12.50 6.37 28.87
CA VAL A 111 -13.68 5.97 28.08
C VAL A 111 -13.42 6.16 26.58
N GLY A 112 -12.83 7.30 26.18
CA GLY A 112 -12.52 7.57 24.77
C GLY A 112 -11.55 6.56 24.18
N LYS A 113 -10.54 6.15 24.97
CA LYS A 113 -9.59 5.09 24.60
C LYS A 113 -10.30 3.82 24.12
N TYR A 114 -11.29 3.33 24.88
CA TYR A 114 -12.03 2.12 24.51
C TYR A 114 -12.93 2.34 23.30
N VAL A 115 -13.62 3.47 23.22
CA VAL A 115 -14.51 3.80 22.09
C VAL A 115 -13.73 3.86 20.78
N ILE A 116 -12.60 4.58 20.75
CA ILE A 116 -11.74 4.67 19.56
C ILE A 116 -11.11 3.32 19.22
N ALA A 117 -10.68 2.55 20.22
CA ALA A 117 -10.16 1.20 19.97
C ALA A 117 -11.21 0.29 19.30
N VAL A 118 -12.47 0.33 19.76
CA VAL A 118 -13.57 -0.43 19.14
C VAL A 118 -13.84 0.04 17.72
N MET A 119 -13.88 1.34 17.47
CA MET A 119 -14.09 1.88 16.10
C MET A 119 -12.96 1.46 15.14
N ILE A 120 -11.71 1.47 15.60
CA ILE A 120 -10.55 0.98 14.81
C ILE A 120 -10.71 -0.52 14.53
N MET A 121 -11.12 -1.33 15.51
CA MET A 121 -11.35 -2.76 15.31
C MET A 121 -12.44 -3.03 14.28
N ILE A 122 -13.57 -2.31 14.35
CA ILE A 122 -14.66 -2.45 13.36
C ILE A 122 -14.17 -2.06 11.96
N SER A 123 -13.45 -0.95 11.84
CA SER A 123 -12.90 -0.46 10.56
C SER A 123 -11.91 -1.44 9.94
N THR A 124 -10.94 -1.92 10.72
CA THR A 124 -9.91 -2.87 10.27
C THR A 124 -10.53 -4.22 9.92
N PHE A 125 -11.51 -4.71 10.68
CA PHE A 125 -12.26 -5.93 10.37
C PHE A 125 -13.01 -5.82 9.04
N GLY A 126 -13.71 -4.69 8.82
CA GLY A 126 -14.43 -4.43 7.57
C GLY A 126 -13.49 -4.39 6.35
N CYS A 127 -12.35 -3.70 6.48
CA CYS A 127 -11.33 -3.66 5.44
C CYS A 127 -10.77 -5.06 5.13
N ASN A 128 -10.41 -5.83 6.17
CA ASN A 128 -9.84 -7.16 6.00
C ASN A 128 -10.82 -8.12 5.32
N ASN A 129 -12.11 -8.06 5.66
CA ASN A 129 -13.14 -8.83 4.96
C ASN A 129 -13.19 -8.52 3.46
N GLY A 130 -13.12 -7.24 3.08
CA GLY A 130 -13.06 -6.82 1.68
C GLY A 130 -11.81 -7.34 0.94
N LEU A 131 -10.64 -7.23 1.57
CA LEU A 131 -9.37 -7.70 1.01
C LEU A 131 -9.33 -9.22 0.85
N ILE A 132 -9.89 -9.98 1.80
CA ILE A 132 -9.98 -11.44 1.73
C ILE A 132 -10.85 -11.88 0.56
N LEU A 133 -12.01 -11.25 0.39
CA LEU A 133 -12.93 -11.56 -0.71
C LEU A 133 -12.34 -11.21 -2.09
N SER A 134 -11.66 -10.07 -2.19
CA SER A 134 -11.02 -9.63 -3.44
C SER A 134 -9.80 -10.49 -3.79
N GLY A 135 -8.92 -10.76 -2.80
CA GLY A 135 -7.70 -11.54 -2.99
C GLY A 135 -7.96 -12.95 -3.51
N ALA A 136 -8.98 -13.63 -2.97
CA ALA A 136 -9.34 -14.97 -3.42
C ALA A 136 -9.77 -15.02 -4.90
N ARG A 137 -10.40 -13.95 -5.41
CA ARG A 137 -10.80 -13.85 -6.83
C ARG A 137 -9.61 -13.66 -7.77
N VAL A 138 -8.54 -13.00 -7.31
CA VAL A 138 -7.30 -12.87 -8.10
C VAL A 138 -6.70 -14.25 -8.36
N TYR A 139 -6.54 -15.08 -7.33
CA TYR A 139 -6.01 -16.45 -7.49
C TYR A 139 -6.90 -17.34 -8.36
N TYR A 140 -8.21 -17.16 -8.30
CA TYR A 140 -9.18 -17.86 -9.14
C TYR A 140 -9.02 -17.49 -10.62
N THR A 141 -8.95 -16.19 -10.94
CA THR A 141 -8.76 -15.73 -12.32
C THR A 141 -7.40 -16.16 -12.87
N MET A 142 -6.33 -16.05 -12.07
CA MET A 142 -5.00 -16.54 -12.46
C MET A 142 -4.98 -18.04 -12.76
N ALA A 143 -5.73 -18.85 -12.01
CA ALA A 143 -5.86 -20.28 -12.30
C ALA A 143 -6.65 -20.56 -13.57
N LYS A 144 -7.69 -19.77 -13.88
CA LYS A 144 -8.43 -19.86 -15.14
C LYS A 144 -7.57 -19.53 -16.36
N ASP A 145 -6.64 -18.58 -16.23
CA ASP A 145 -5.68 -18.26 -17.29
C ASP A 145 -4.57 -19.32 -17.43
N GLY A 146 -4.51 -20.28 -16.49
CA GLY A 146 -3.50 -21.34 -16.42
C GLY A 146 -2.16 -20.85 -15.86
N LEU A 147 -2.16 -19.73 -15.14
CA LEU A 147 -0.99 -19.07 -14.58
C LEU A 147 -0.75 -19.42 -13.10
N PHE A 148 -1.64 -20.20 -12.50
CA PHE A 148 -1.58 -20.61 -11.10
C PHE A 148 -2.12 -22.04 -10.90
N PHE A 149 -2.07 -22.57 -9.67
CA PHE A 149 -2.50 -23.93 -9.37
C PHE A 149 -3.94 -24.20 -9.81
N LYS A 150 -4.18 -25.25 -10.60
CA LYS A 150 -5.52 -25.59 -11.14
C LYS A 150 -6.61 -25.69 -10.06
N LYS A 151 -6.26 -26.13 -8.85
CA LYS A 151 -7.19 -26.26 -7.70
C LYS A 151 -7.73 -24.92 -7.17
N THR A 152 -7.02 -23.79 -7.33
CA THR A 152 -7.58 -22.49 -6.93
C THR A 152 -8.64 -21.98 -7.93
N GLY A 153 -8.74 -22.62 -9.10
CA GLY A 153 -9.76 -22.34 -10.11
C GLY A 153 -11.10 -23.05 -9.88
N THR A 154 -11.23 -23.91 -8.85
CA THR A 154 -12.49 -24.60 -8.55
C THR A 154 -13.32 -23.81 -7.54
N LEU A 155 -14.60 -23.60 -7.85
CA LEU A 155 -15.57 -22.99 -6.94
C LEU A 155 -16.29 -24.08 -6.13
N ASN A 156 -16.58 -23.80 -4.86
CA ASN A 156 -17.47 -24.63 -4.04
C ASN A 156 -18.95 -24.33 -4.38
N LYS A 157 -19.90 -25.07 -3.79
CA LYS A 157 -21.36 -24.96 -3.96
C LYS A 157 -21.91 -23.53 -3.83
N ASN A 158 -21.24 -22.69 -3.04
CA ASN A 158 -21.61 -21.29 -2.82
C ASN A 158 -20.92 -20.30 -3.78
N ASN A 159 -20.31 -20.77 -4.88
CA ASN A 159 -19.54 -19.96 -5.84
C ASN A 159 -18.32 -19.23 -5.24
N VAL A 160 -17.70 -19.82 -4.21
CA VAL A 160 -16.53 -19.26 -3.54
C VAL A 160 -15.29 -20.11 -3.84
N PRO A 161 -14.13 -19.50 -4.18
CA PRO A 161 -12.88 -20.22 -4.37
C PRO A 161 -12.26 -20.62 -3.03
N GLU A 162 -12.76 -21.72 -2.44
CA GLU A 162 -12.39 -22.18 -1.10
C GLU A 162 -10.89 -22.47 -0.94
N PHE A 163 -10.29 -23.17 -1.91
CA PHE A 163 -8.87 -23.51 -1.83
C PHE A 163 -7.96 -22.28 -1.89
N ALA A 164 -8.37 -21.24 -2.64
CA ALA A 164 -7.66 -19.97 -2.67
C ALA A 164 -7.71 -19.25 -1.31
N LEU A 165 -8.86 -19.29 -0.64
CA LEU A 165 -9.02 -18.72 0.70
C LEU A 165 -8.14 -19.43 1.74
N TRP A 166 -8.07 -20.76 1.68
CA TRP A 166 -7.19 -21.53 2.59
C TRP A 166 -5.71 -21.23 2.39
N ILE A 167 -5.26 -21.11 1.13
CA ILE A 167 -3.87 -20.70 0.84
C ILE A 167 -3.60 -19.30 1.40
N GLN A 168 -4.50 -18.35 1.13
CA GLN A 168 -4.37 -16.99 1.65
C GLN A 168 -4.34 -16.97 3.18
N CYS A 169 -5.19 -17.75 3.84
CA CYS A 169 -5.22 -17.90 5.29
C CYS A 169 -3.90 -18.46 5.84
N ALA A 170 -3.37 -19.52 5.22
CA ALA A 170 -2.10 -20.12 5.64
C ALA A 170 -0.93 -19.14 5.50
N VAL A 171 -0.82 -18.46 4.36
CA VAL A 171 0.26 -17.47 4.12
C VAL A 171 0.12 -16.28 5.06
N ALA A 172 -1.09 -15.73 5.25
CA ALA A 172 -1.32 -14.64 6.18
C ALA A 172 -0.97 -15.04 7.61
N SER A 173 -1.36 -16.24 8.06
CA SER A 173 -1.04 -16.74 9.40
C SER A 173 0.46 -16.90 9.60
N LEU A 174 1.19 -17.42 8.61
CA LEU A 174 2.65 -17.52 8.66
C LEU A 174 3.30 -16.14 8.76
N LEU A 175 2.85 -15.17 7.96
CA LEU A 175 3.36 -13.80 8.00
C LEU A 175 3.04 -13.08 9.33
N CYS A 176 1.87 -13.35 9.92
CA CYS A 176 1.51 -12.84 11.24
C CYS A 176 2.43 -13.37 12.35
N LEU A 177 3.02 -14.56 12.17
CA LEU A 177 3.94 -15.16 13.13
C LEU A 177 5.41 -14.80 12.87
N SER A 178 5.75 -14.27 11.69
CA SER A 178 7.15 -14.14 11.25
C SER A 178 7.83 -12.80 11.59
N GLY A 179 7.09 -11.71 11.81
CA GLY A 179 7.70 -10.39 11.88
C GLY A 179 6.89 -9.31 12.59
N LYS A 180 7.48 -8.11 12.69
CA LYS A 180 6.79 -6.92 13.21
C LYS A 180 5.92 -6.29 12.12
N TYR A 181 4.86 -5.60 12.53
CA TYR A 181 3.94 -4.91 11.61
C TYR A 181 4.67 -3.94 10.67
N GLY A 182 5.59 -3.11 11.20
CA GLY A 182 6.36 -2.16 10.38
C GLY A 182 7.22 -2.83 9.32
N ASP A 183 7.78 -4.00 9.60
CA ASP A 183 8.61 -4.74 8.65
C ASP A 183 7.79 -5.29 7.48
N LEU A 184 6.57 -5.78 7.76
CA LEU A 184 5.62 -6.21 6.73
C LEU A 184 5.17 -5.04 5.86
N LEU A 185 4.97 -3.85 6.46
CA LEU A 185 4.63 -2.63 5.72
C LEU A 185 5.76 -2.19 4.78
N ASP A 186 7.01 -2.24 5.22
CA ASP A 186 8.16 -1.91 4.38
C ASP A 186 8.23 -2.84 3.16
N MET A 187 8.06 -4.14 3.40
CA MET A 187 8.09 -5.17 2.35
C MET A 187 6.98 -4.97 1.31
N ILE A 188 5.73 -4.78 1.76
CA ILE A 188 4.58 -4.63 0.86
C ILE A 188 4.67 -3.30 0.09
N SER A 189 4.99 -2.20 0.76
CA SER A 189 5.10 -0.88 0.13
C SER A 189 6.13 -0.87 -0.99
N PHE A 190 7.28 -1.52 -0.79
CA PHE A 190 8.28 -1.66 -1.83
C PHE A 190 7.72 -2.36 -3.08
N VAL A 191 7.09 -3.53 -2.89
CA VAL A 191 6.56 -4.34 -4.00
C VAL A 191 5.45 -3.60 -4.74
N VAL A 192 4.50 -3.02 -4.02
CA VAL A 192 3.36 -2.31 -4.61
C VAL A 192 3.82 -1.11 -5.44
N VAL A 193 4.71 -0.27 -4.89
CA VAL A 193 5.21 0.92 -5.61
C VAL A 193 6.04 0.52 -6.83
N LEU A 194 6.82 -0.56 -6.76
CA LEU A 194 7.55 -1.11 -7.91
C LEU A 194 6.58 -1.49 -9.04
N PHE A 195 5.51 -2.23 -8.73
CA PHE A 195 4.51 -2.63 -9.73
C PHE A 195 3.70 -1.44 -10.27
N TYR A 196 3.43 -0.42 -9.47
CA TYR A 196 2.82 0.82 -9.95
C TYR A 196 3.72 1.58 -10.93
N ALA A 197 5.03 1.67 -10.65
CA ALA A 197 5.99 2.26 -11.58
C ALA A 197 6.00 1.51 -12.92
N LEU A 198 6.04 0.17 -12.89
CA LEU A 198 5.98 -0.68 -14.09
C LEU A 198 4.66 -0.50 -14.86
N THR A 199 3.53 -0.43 -14.16
CA THR A 199 2.21 -0.24 -14.77
C THR A 199 2.12 1.12 -15.49
N ILE A 200 2.66 2.18 -14.89
CA ILE A 200 2.64 3.53 -15.47
C ILE A 200 3.65 3.65 -16.61
N LEU A 201 4.81 2.98 -16.53
CA LEU A 201 5.73 2.82 -17.67
C LEU A 201 5.01 2.19 -18.87
N GLY A 202 4.08 1.26 -18.63
CA GLY A 202 3.20 0.69 -19.64
C GLY A 202 2.45 1.73 -20.47
N ILE A 203 2.10 2.90 -19.92
CA ILE A 203 1.42 3.98 -20.67
C ILE A 203 2.33 4.51 -21.80
N PHE A 204 3.62 4.69 -21.53
CA PHE A 204 4.58 5.16 -22.55
C PHE A 204 4.79 4.11 -23.64
N ILE A 205 4.92 2.85 -23.23
CA ILE A 205 5.09 1.71 -24.15
C ILE A 205 3.84 1.54 -25.04
N LEU A 206 2.64 1.54 -24.46
CA LEU A 206 1.37 1.41 -25.18
C LEU A 206 1.13 2.58 -26.12
N ARG A 207 1.58 3.79 -25.78
CA ARG A 207 1.48 4.94 -26.67
C ARG A 207 2.37 4.84 -27.89
N LYS A 208 3.52 4.19 -27.79
CA LYS A 208 4.42 3.91 -28.91
C LYS A 208 3.94 2.71 -29.74
N ASN A 209 3.52 1.62 -29.09
CA ASN A 209 3.18 0.36 -29.76
C ASN A 209 1.75 0.31 -30.31
N ARG A 210 0.81 1.06 -29.72
CA ARG A 210 -0.60 1.13 -30.14
C ARG A 210 -1.08 2.59 -30.18
N PRO A 211 -0.59 3.40 -31.14
CA PRO A 211 -0.95 4.81 -31.25
C PRO A 211 -2.45 5.01 -31.54
N ASP A 212 -3.05 4.15 -32.36
CA ASP A 212 -4.42 4.31 -32.88
C ASP A 212 -5.52 3.68 -32.00
N ALA A 213 -5.16 3.07 -30.87
CA ALA A 213 -6.15 2.50 -29.96
C ALA A 213 -7.07 3.59 -29.40
N GLU A 214 -8.38 3.33 -29.34
CA GLU A 214 -9.35 4.26 -28.74
C GLU A 214 -8.98 4.47 -27.26
N ARG A 215 -8.89 5.74 -26.83
CA ARG A 215 -8.54 6.12 -25.45
C ARG A 215 -9.71 6.87 -24.82
N PRO A 216 -10.64 6.16 -24.16
CA PRO A 216 -11.75 6.75 -23.41
C PRO A 216 -11.33 7.83 -22.41
N TYR A 217 -10.14 7.67 -21.82
CA TYR A 217 -9.54 8.63 -20.90
C TYR A 217 -8.08 8.89 -21.32
N LYS A 218 -7.66 10.15 -21.29
CA LYS A 218 -6.26 10.56 -21.48
C LYS A 218 -5.74 11.08 -20.15
N ALA A 219 -4.62 10.51 -19.69
CA ALA A 219 -3.96 10.95 -18.47
C ALA A 219 -3.66 12.46 -18.51
N PHE A 220 -4.17 13.18 -17.52
CA PHE A 220 -3.91 14.61 -17.34
C PHE A 220 -2.39 14.84 -17.12
N GLY A 221 -1.84 15.87 -17.74
CA GLY A 221 -0.41 16.20 -17.62
C GLY A 221 0.55 15.20 -18.27
N TYR A 222 0.09 14.25 -19.09
CA TYR A 222 0.97 13.40 -19.89
C TYR A 222 1.77 14.24 -20.90
N PRO A 223 3.10 14.04 -21.05
CA PRO A 223 3.92 12.96 -20.47
C PRO A 223 4.57 13.29 -19.12
N ILE A 224 4.50 14.53 -18.67
CA ILE A 224 5.28 15.04 -17.53
C ILE A 224 4.83 14.39 -16.21
N LEU A 225 3.53 14.37 -15.93
CA LEU A 225 3.01 13.89 -14.65
C LEU A 225 3.30 12.39 -14.42
N PRO A 226 3.07 11.48 -15.39
CA PRO A 226 3.48 10.09 -15.25
C PRO A 226 4.99 9.89 -15.12
N ALA A 227 5.81 10.70 -15.82
CA ALA A 227 7.26 10.62 -15.72
C ALA A 227 7.77 11.03 -14.32
N ILE A 228 7.20 12.09 -13.74
CA ILE A 228 7.49 12.52 -12.36
C ILE A 228 7.12 11.41 -11.37
N TYR A 229 5.95 10.77 -11.55
CA TYR A 229 5.56 9.64 -10.70
C TYR A 229 6.57 8.50 -10.76
N ILE A 230 6.97 8.08 -11.97
CA ILE A 230 7.96 7.00 -12.14
C ILE A 230 9.29 7.38 -11.46
N LEU A 231 9.76 8.62 -11.62
CA LEU A 231 10.98 9.10 -10.98
C LEU A 231 10.87 9.02 -9.45
N MET A 232 9.76 9.48 -8.87
CA MET A 232 9.53 9.44 -7.42
C MET A 232 9.42 8.00 -6.91
N ALA A 233 8.70 7.13 -7.62
CA ALA A 233 8.53 5.72 -7.28
C ALA A 233 9.87 4.96 -7.31
N ILE A 234 10.68 5.16 -8.37
CA ILE A 234 12.01 4.56 -8.47
C ILE A 234 12.92 5.09 -7.36
N THR A 235 12.89 6.40 -7.10
CA THR A 235 13.69 7.01 -6.01
C THR A 235 13.30 6.39 -4.67
N PHE A 236 12.01 6.27 -4.37
CA PHE A 236 11.51 5.62 -3.16
C PHE A 236 12.00 4.16 -3.05
N CYS A 237 11.88 3.38 -4.13
CA CYS A 237 12.37 1.99 -4.14
C CYS A 237 13.89 1.89 -3.92
N VAL A 238 14.68 2.77 -4.56
CA VAL A 238 16.14 2.82 -4.38
C VAL A 238 16.51 3.18 -2.95
N LEU A 239 15.83 4.16 -2.36
CA LEU A 239 16.05 4.53 -0.96
C LEU A 239 15.68 3.37 -0.02
N LEU A 240 14.56 2.69 -0.24
CA LEU A 240 14.21 1.53 0.58
C LEU A 240 15.23 0.40 0.47
N ILE A 241 15.74 0.11 -0.72
CA ILE A 241 16.82 -0.88 -0.88
C ILE A 241 18.08 -0.45 -0.12
N TRP A 242 18.41 0.85 -0.15
CA TRP A 242 19.64 1.33 0.47
C TRP A 242 19.56 1.40 2.01
N TYR A 243 18.43 1.85 2.56
CA TYR A 243 18.25 2.03 4.00
C TYR A 243 17.63 0.81 4.70
N LYS A 244 16.87 -0.02 3.99
CA LYS A 244 16.20 -1.23 4.52
C LYS A 244 16.36 -2.44 3.57
N PRO A 245 17.59 -2.87 3.26
CA PRO A 245 17.87 -3.89 2.24
C PRO A 245 17.24 -5.25 2.54
N THR A 246 17.14 -5.64 3.81
CA THR A 246 16.62 -6.96 4.21
C THR A 246 15.17 -7.16 3.77
N TYR A 247 14.30 -6.19 4.03
CA TYR A 247 12.87 -6.32 3.73
C TYR A 247 12.54 -6.05 2.27
N ALA A 248 13.25 -5.12 1.63
CA ALA A 248 13.18 -4.95 0.18
C ALA A 248 13.64 -6.23 -0.55
N GLY A 249 14.70 -6.87 -0.03
CA GLY A 249 15.22 -8.15 -0.53
C GLY A 249 14.21 -9.30 -0.40
N TRP A 250 13.56 -9.46 0.76
CA TRP A 250 12.50 -10.45 0.93
C TRP A 250 11.30 -10.17 0.01
N GLY A 251 10.89 -8.92 -0.15
CA GLY A 251 9.82 -8.53 -1.08
C GLY A 251 10.16 -8.89 -2.52
N LEU A 252 11.37 -8.55 -2.99
CA LEU A 252 11.87 -8.98 -4.30
C LEU A 252 11.95 -10.50 -4.41
N GLY A 253 12.40 -11.18 -3.36
CA GLY A 253 12.48 -12.64 -3.32
C GLY A 253 11.13 -13.30 -3.55
N ILE A 254 10.06 -12.81 -2.92
CA ILE A 254 8.69 -13.30 -3.12
C ILE A 254 8.24 -13.06 -4.57
N VAL A 255 8.50 -11.87 -5.11
CA VAL A 255 8.15 -11.54 -6.50
C VAL A 255 8.89 -12.44 -7.49
N LEU A 256 10.19 -12.64 -7.29
CA LEU A 256 11.03 -13.49 -8.13
C LEU A 256 10.67 -14.97 -7.98
N ALA A 257 10.24 -15.43 -6.80
CA ALA A 257 9.70 -16.77 -6.60
C ALA A 257 8.39 -17.01 -7.39
N GLY A 258 7.69 -15.95 -7.80
CA GLY A 258 6.57 -16.04 -8.73
C GLY A 258 6.97 -16.50 -10.14
N ILE A 259 8.21 -16.23 -10.57
CA ILE A 259 8.72 -16.62 -11.90
C ILE A 259 8.79 -18.15 -12.09
N PRO A 260 9.45 -18.93 -11.21
CA PRO A 260 9.45 -20.38 -11.36
C PRO A 260 8.04 -20.97 -11.25
N ILE A 261 7.18 -20.44 -10.37
CA ILE A 261 5.78 -20.88 -10.27
C ILE A 261 5.03 -20.66 -11.60
N TYR A 262 5.24 -19.50 -12.23
CA TYR A 262 4.66 -19.20 -13.54
C TYR A 262 5.11 -20.19 -14.61
N TYR A 263 6.41 -20.50 -14.71
CA TYR A 263 6.93 -21.47 -15.67
C TYR A 263 6.45 -22.90 -15.41
N ILE A 264 6.35 -23.32 -14.13
CA ILE A 264 5.80 -24.62 -13.74
C ILE A 264 4.31 -24.71 -14.15
N ALA A 265 3.53 -23.65 -13.91
CA ALA A 265 2.13 -23.59 -14.32
C ALA A 265 1.99 -23.69 -15.86
N LEU A 266 2.85 -22.97 -16.60
CA LEU A 266 2.86 -23.00 -18.07
C LEU A 266 3.28 -24.37 -18.64
N ALA A 267 4.26 -25.04 -18.02
CA ALA A 267 4.68 -26.38 -18.41
C ALA A 267 3.55 -27.41 -18.20
N ASN A 268 2.82 -27.30 -17.08
CA ASN A 268 1.66 -28.15 -16.79
C ASN A 268 0.47 -27.89 -17.74
N LYS A 269 0.40 -26.70 -18.38
CA LYS A 269 -0.57 -26.38 -19.43
C LYS A 269 -0.27 -27.07 -20.77
N LYS A 270 1.01 -27.32 -21.09
CA LYS A 270 1.39 -28.07 -22.31
C LYS A 270 1.21 -29.59 -22.18
N SER A 271 1.13 -30.11 -20.95
CA SER A 271 0.99 -31.54 -20.67
C SER A 271 -0.46 -32.01 -20.50
N THR A 272 -1.45 -31.12 -20.66
CA THR A 272 -2.90 -31.44 -20.63
C THR A 272 -3.51 -31.09 -21.97
#